data_AF-A0A367LVP9-F1
#
_entry.id   AF-A0A367LVP9-F1
#
_cell.length_a   1.000
_cell.length_b   1.000
_cell.length_c   1.000
_cell.angle_alpha   90.00
_cell.angle_beta   90.00
_cell.angle_gamma   90.00
#
_symmetry.space_group_name_H-M   'P 1'
#
loop_
_entity.id
_entity.type
_entity.pdbx_description
1 polymer ?
#
loop_
_entity_poly.entity_id
_entity_poly.type
_entity_poly.pdbx_seq_one_letter_code
_entity_poly.pdbx_strand_id
1 'polypeptide(L)'
;MGLFQTLLRGRTQPQSVPADAPEDSGALDVAAAEEATERYLARLAAMGIPLPNTGSKNGATQAEASRLYDHDPSFVDLLPWAEYLPDEQVMLLEDGRS
;
A
#
# COMPACT_ATOMS: atom_id res chain seq x y z
N MET A 1 7.69 -31.07 -8.15
CA MET A 1 8.83 -30.32 -7.58
C MET A 1 9.38 -29.36 -8.63
N GLY A 2 9.25 -28.04 -8.42
CA GLY A 2 10.24 -27.11 -8.99
C GLY A 2 9.82 -26.02 -9.99
N LEU A 3 8.57 -25.55 -10.03
CA LEU A 3 8.17 -24.46 -10.96
C LEU A 3 7.85 -23.10 -10.30
N PHE A 4 8.26 -22.90 -9.04
CA PHE A 4 8.11 -21.63 -8.29
C PHE A 4 9.44 -20.96 -7.91
N GLN A 5 10.57 -21.41 -8.47
CA GLN A 5 11.92 -20.95 -8.10
C GLN A 5 12.56 -19.99 -9.13
N THR A 6 11.77 -19.29 -9.94
CA THR A 6 12.29 -18.33 -10.95
C THR A 6 11.85 -16.87 -10.68
N LEU A 7 11.23 -16.59 -9.53
CA LEU A 7 10.73 -15.25 -9.17
C LEU A 7 11.42 -14.61 -7.96
N LEU A 8 12.58 -15.12 -7.54
CA LEU A 8 13.38 -14.54 -6.45
C LEU A 8 14.88 -14.35 -6.79
N ARG A 9 15.25 -14.28 -8.07
CA ARG A 9 16.64 -14.00 -8.49
C ARG A 9 16.82 -12.62 -9.14
N GLY A 10 16.25 -11.60 -8.50
CA GLY A 10 16.40 -10.20 -8.94
C GLY A 10 16.90 -9.24 -7.87
N ARG A 11 17.22 -9.73 -6.65
CA ARG A 11 17.57 -8.87 -5.52
C ARG A 11 18.95 -9.24 -4.98
N THR A 12 19.97 -8.61 -5.55
CA THR A 12 21.14 -7.99 -4.90
C THR A 12 22.30 -7.95 -5.89
N GLN A 13 22.44 -6.84 -6.59
CA GLN A 13 23.76 -6.39 -6.99
C GLN A 13 24.04 -5.12 -6.18
N PRO A 14 24.98 -5.14 -5.22
CA PRO A 14 25.43 -3.90 -4.60
C PRO A 14 26.16 -3.12 -5.70
N GLN A 15 25.53 -2.06 -6.21
CA GLN A 15 26.25 -1.09 -7.00
C GLN A 15 27.29 -0.43 -6.09
N SER A 16 28.57 -0.71 -6.35
CA SER A 16 29.67 0.09 -5.84
C SER A 16 29.62 1.45 -6.54
N VAL A 17 28.95 2.41 -5.91
CA VAL A 17 28.96 3.81 -6.33
C VAL A 17 30.36 4.36 -6.07
N PRO A 18 31.08 4.93 -7.07
CA PRO A 18 32.34 5.59 -6.82
C PRO A 18 32.10 6.81 -5.90
N ALA A 19 32.90 6.88 -4.85
CA ALA A 19 32.93 7.97 -3.88
C ALA A 19 33.50 9.24 -4.53
N ASP A 20 32.65 9.97 -5.26
CA ASP A 20 32.79 11.41 -5.49
C ASP A 20 31.51 11.96 -6.16
N ALA A 21 30.57 12.47 -5.35
CA ALA A 21 29.49 13.33 -5.81
C ALA A 21 28.92 14.14 -4.63
N PRO A 22 28.59 15.43 -4.83
CA PRO A 22 28.39 16.40 -3.76
C PRO A 22 27.11 16.14 -2.97
N GLU A 23 27.21 16.29 -1.65
CA GLU A 23 26.17 16.07 -0.64
C GLU A 23 24.94 17.01 -0.75
N ASP A 24 24.85 17.83 -1.81
CA ASP A 24 23.80 18.82 -2.06
C ASP A 24 22.61 18.28 -2.90
N SER A 25 22.73 17.06 -3.43
CA SER A 25 21.69 16.47 -4.30
C SER A 25 20.42 16.07 -3.55
N GLY A 26 20.53 15.80 -2.24
CA GLY A 26 19.42 15.41 -1.34
C GLY A 26 18.59 16.58 -0.80
N ALA A 27 18.91 17.82 -1.17
CA ALA A 27 18.09 18.99 -0.88
C ALA A 27 17.19 19.37 -2.07
N LEU A 28 17.65 19.08 -3.30
CA LEU A 28 16.93 19.39 -4.54
C LEU A 28 15.76 18.42 -4.80
N ASP A 29 15.91 17.16 -4.40
CA ASP A 29 14.85 16.14 -4.44
C ASP A 29 13.74 16.41 -3.41
N VAL A 30 14.09 16.87 -2.21
CA VAL A 30 13.13 17.29 -1.18
C VAL A 30 12.35 18.54 -1.63
N ALA A 31 13.05 19.56 -2.13
CA ALA A 31 12.39 20.76 -2.66
C ALA A 31 11.46 20.45 -3.85
N ALA A 32 11.88 19.55 -4.75
CA ALA A 32 11.03 19.10 -5.86
C ALA A 32 9.80 18.29 -5.37
N ALA A 33 9.95 17.51 -4.31
CA ALA A 33 8.85 16.79 -3.67
C ALA A 33 7.86 17.73 -2.96
N GLU A 34 8.36 18.79 -2.32
CA GLU A 34 7.54 19.84 -1.72
C GLU A 34 6.72 20.58 -2.79
N GLU A 35 7.35 20.98 -3.89
CA GLU A 35 6.65 21.64 -5.01
C GLU A 35 5.60 20.72 -5.67
N ALA A 36 5.92 19.42 -5.80
CA ALA A 36 4.96 18.42 -6.26
C ALA A 36 3.77 18.27 -5.31
N THR A 37 4.01 18.36 -4.01
CA THR A 37 2.98 18.32 -2.97
C THR A 37 2.08 19.56 -3.06
N GLU A 38 2.64 20.75 -3.21
CA GLU A 38 1.86 21.98 -3.38
C GLU A 38 0.95 21.94 -4.61
N ARG A 39 1.48 21.47 -5.75
CA ARG A 39 0.68 21.26 -6.98
C ARG A 39 -0.46 20.26 -6.76
N TYR A 40 -0.21 19.19 -6.03
CA TYR A 40 -1.23 18.20 -5.67
C TYR A 40 -2.34 18.82 -4.79
N LEU A 41 -1.99 19.57 -3.74
CA LEU A 41 -2.95 20.21 -2.84
C LEU A 41 -3.79 21.28 -3.57
N ALA A 42 -3.16 22.08 -4.45
CA ALA A 42 -3.88 23.06 -5.27
C ALA A 42 -4.93 22.39 -6.17
N ARG A 43 -4.60 21.22 -6.74
CA ARG A 43 -5.53 20.43 -7.55
C ARG A 43 -6.70 19.88 -6.72
N LEU A 44 -6.45 19.42 -5.50
CA LEU A 44 -7.52 18.97 -4.59
C LEU A 44 -8.47 20.11 -4.25
N ALA A 45 -7.94 21.27 -3.89
CA ALA A 45 -8.73 22.46 -3.56
C ALA A 45 -9.59 22.92 -4.74
N ALA A 46 -9.04 22.90 -5.96
CA ALA A 46 -9.79 23.22 -7.18
C ALA A 46 -10.97 22.27 -7.46
N MET A 47 -10.89 21.02 -7.01
CA MET A 47 -11.96 20.03 -7.12
C MET A 47 -12.92 20.05 -5.92
N GLY A 48 -12.71 20.93 -4.93
CA GLY A 48 -13.50 20.97 -3.70
C GLY A 48 -13.30 19.75 -2.80
N ILE A 49 -12.23 18.98 -3.01
CA ILE A 49 -11.90 17.81 -2.19
C ILE A 49 -11.17 18.31 -0.93
N PRO A 50 -11.58 17.90 0.27
CA PRO A 50 -10.90 18.29 1.50
C PRO A 50 -9.44 17.83 1.48
N LEU A 51 -8.57 18.65 2.06
CA LEU A 51 -7.15 18.33 2.12
C LEU A 51 -6.94 17.06 2.98
N PRO A 52 -5.98 16.20 2.61
CA PRO A 52 -5.65 15.04 3.40
C PRO A 52 -5.18 15.46 4.79
N ASN A 53 -5.58 14.71 5.82
CA ASN A 53 -5.19 14.94 7.22
C ASN A 53 -5.65 16.27 7.85
N THR A 54 -6.65 16.96 7.29
CA THR A 54 -7.25 18.15 7.93
C THR A 54 -8.40 17.85 8.89
N GLY A 55 -8.77 16.58 9.03
CA GLY A 55 -9.78 16.14 10.00
C GLY A 55 -9.27 16.20 11.45
N SER A 56 -10.19 16.14 12.43
CA SER A 56 -9.80 15.98 13.83
C SER A 56 -8.97 14.71 13.96
N LYS A 57 -7.72 14.87 14.39
CA LYS A 57 -6.71 13.84 14.64
C LYS A 57 -7.01 12.98 15.87
N ASN A 58 -8.30 12.72 16.09
CA ASN A 58 -8.71 11.62 16.93
C ASN A 58 -8.14 10.39 16.23
N GLY A 59 -7.05 9.83 16.78
CA GLY A 59 -6.42 8.66 16.18
C GLY A 59 -7.49 7.61 16.00
N ALA A 60 -7.62 7.08 14.78
CA ALA A 60 -8.62 6.09 14.46
C ALA A 60 -8.49 4.93 15.45
N THR A 61 -9.44 4.83 16.38
CA THR A 61 -9.44 3.75 17.35
C THR A 61 -9.68 2.45 16.60
N GLN A 62 -9.19 1.32 17.11
CA GLN A 62 -9.44 0.02 16.47
C GLN A 62 -10.96 -0.25 16.31
N ALA A 63 -11.78 0.27 17.23
CA ALA A 63 -13.23 0.23 17.13
C ALA A 63 -13.80 1.09 15.99
N GLU A 64 -13.23 2.27 15.71
CA GLU A 64 -13.62 3.07 14.54
C GLU A 64 -13.20 2.42 13.23
N ALA A 65 -12.00 1.85 13.17
CA ALA A 65 -11.55 1.08 12.01
C ALA A 65 -12.46 -0.12 11.75
N SER A 66 -12.82 -0.86 12.81
CA SER A 66 -13.75 -2.00 12.69
C SER A 66 -15.13 -1.58 12.21
N ARG A 67 -15.64 -0.41 12.62
CA ARG A 67 -16.91 0.13 12.12
C ARG A 67 -16.82 0.60 10.67
N LEU A 68 -15.67 1.11 10.25
CA LEU A 68 -15.46 1.59 8.88
C LEU A 68 -15.38 0.45 7.87
N TYR A 69 -14.80 -0.68 8.27
CA TYR A 69 -14.69 -1.89 7.45
C TYR A 69 -15.78 -2.93 7.75
N ASP A 70 -16.78 -2.57 8.54
CA ASP A 70 -17.97 -3.40 8.71
C ASP A 70 -18.66 -3.49 7.34
N HIS A 71 -18.83 -4.71 6.83
CA HIS A 71 -19.43 -4.95 5.53
C HIS A 71 -20.48 -6.04 5.64
N ASP A 72 -21.54 -5.89 4.84
CA ASP A 72 -22.54 -6.94 4.68
C ASP A 72 -21.90 -8.20 4.10
N PRO A 73 -22.40 -9.40 4.44
CA PRO A 73 -21.86 -10.65 3.92
C PRO A 73 -21.78 -10.63 2.39
N SER A 74 -20.57 -10.84 1.89
CA SER A 74 -20.22 -10.90 0.48
C SER A 74 -20.57 -12.27 -0.10
N PHE A 75 -20.64 -12.37 -1.43
CA PHE A 75 -20.82 -13.65 -2.12
C PHE A 75 -19.76 -14.69 -1.72
N VAL A 76 -18.54 -14.24 -1.39
CA VAL A 76 -17.45 -15.10 -0.93
C VAL A 76 -17.82 -15.81 0.39
N ASP A 77 -18.57 -15.16 1.27
CA ASP A 77 -19.02 -15.75 2.55
C ASP A 77 -20.07 -16.86 2.36
N LEU A 78 -20.66 -16.96 1.16
CA LEU A 78 -21.62 -17.99 0.80
C LEU A 78 -20.95 -19.22 0.17
N LEU A 79 -19.64 -19.18 -0.09
CA LEU A 79 -18.91 -20.26 -0.73
C LEU A 79 -18.39 -21.23 0.34
N PRO A 80 -18.95 -22.45 0.47
CA PRO A 80 -18.48 -23.42 1.48
C PRO A 80 -17.07 -23.97 1.22
N TRP A 81 -16.43 -23.57 0.13
CA TRP A 81 -15.13 -24.02 -0.37
C TRP A 81 -14.11 -22.88 -0.45
N ALA A 82 -14.50 -21.66 -0.04
CA ALA A 82 -13.60 -20.52 0.10
C ALA A 82 -13.42 -20.19 1.59
N GLU A 83 -12.18 -20.24 2.07
CA GLU A 83 -11.82 -19.92 3.45
C GLU A 83 -10.80 -18.77 3.47
N TYR A 84 -11.06 -17.75 4.30
CA TYR A 84 -10.14 -16.63 4.48
C TYR A 84 -9.28 -16.83 5.73
N LEU A 85 -7.96 -16.80 5.58
CA LEU A 85 -6.99 -16.92 6.67
C LEU A 85 -6.46 -15.52 7.05
N PRO A 86 -6.89 -14.94 8.19
CA PRO A 86 -6.58 -13.56 8.55
C PRO A 86 -5.10 -13.31 8.85
N ASP A 87 -4.40 -14.29 9.42
CA ASP A 87 -2.98 -14.15 9.80
C ASP A 87 -2.07 -14.03 8.57
N GLU A 88 -2.41 -14.76 7.50
CA GLU A 88 -1.65 -14.79 6.25
C GLU A 88 -2.21 -13.84 5.20
N GLN A 89 -3.42 -13.29 5.42
CA GLN A 89 -4.17 -12.46 4.48
C GLN A 89 -4.33 -13.13 3.10
N VAL A 90 -4.63 -14.42 3.10
CA VAL A 90 -4.85 -15.22 1.88
C VAL A 90 -6.23 -15.88 1.89
N MET A 91 -6.76 -16.14 0.69
CA MET A 91 -7.99 -16.88 0.49
C MET A 91 -7.68 -18.27 -0.08
N LEU A 92 -8.02 -19.30 0.66
CA LEU A 92 -7.90 -20.69 0.24
C LEU A 92 -9.14 -21.06 -0.57
N LEU A 93 -8.94 -21.53 -1.80
CA LEU A 93 -10.00 -22.09 -2.63
C LEU A 93 -9.72 -23.57 -2.85
N GLU A 94 -10.61 -24.44 -2.36
CA GLU A 94 -10.60 -25.83 -2.80
C GLU A 94 -11.19 -25.91 -4.22
N ASP A 95 -10.32 -25.87 -5.23
CA ASP A 95 -10.69 -26.30 -6.60
C ASP A 95 -10.96 -27.81 -6.47
N GLY A 96 -12.23 -28.21 -6.46
CA GLY A 96 -12.70 -29.59 -6.21
C GLY A 96 -12.29 -30.61 -7.28
N ARG A 97 -11.04 -30.57 -7.75
CA ARG A 97 -10.44 -31.45 -8.73
C ARG A 97 -9.36 -32.30 -8.07
N SER A 98 -9.57 -33.61 -8.18
CA SER A 98 -8.61 -34.67 -7.88
C SER A 98 -7.64 -34.92 -9.02
#